data_AF-A0A192A0E6-F1
#
_entry.id   AF-A0A192A0E6-F1
#
_cell.length_a   1.000
_cell.length_b   1.000
_cell.length_c   1.000
_cell.angle_alpha   90.00
_cell.angle_beta   90.00
_cell.angle_gamma   90.00
#
_symmetry.space_group_name_H-M   'P 1'
#
loop_
_entity.id
_entity.type
_entity.pdbx_description
1 polymer ?
#
loop_
_entity_poly.entity_id
_entity_poly.type
_entity_poly.pdbx_seq_one_letter_code
_entity_poly.pdbx_strand_id
1 'polypeptide(L)'
;MQNPGGVHGNRSDMVAIEHAGFAALPPEHSIEDGPWVLRMAGGLAKRANSANPRAPGAALDADRLNRIETVYRHAGFPPIVRVTPLASPEADALLEARGYRITDRSLVMTAQLAPGGPAVLPDGITVSIDTTIPEPWHDAFAQFDGLDARGRATRRAMLDALDRPHAAITLREADGTTLGIGLAVADGAYVGLFDVRVASAARGRGLGRAVTDAMLGWARTQGTAGTPVTAYLQVSAENVPALSLYRSLGFVEAYAYHYRVGPAQPA
;
A
#
# COMPACT_ATOMS: atom_id res chain seq x y z
N MET A 1 30.53 4.77 -23.96
CA MET A 1 30.02 5.21 -22.65
C MET A 1 28.58 4.75 -22.56
N GLN A 2 28.35 3.60 -21.91
CA GLN A 2 27.04 2.96 -21.80
C GLN A 2 26.36 3.44 -20.51
N ASN A 3 25.11 3.90 -20.62
CA ASN A 3 24.26 4.25 -19.48
C ASN A 3 23.94 3.00 -18.64
N PRO A 4 24.11 3.02 -17.31
CA PRO A 4 23.71 1.92 -16.46
C PRO A 4 22.21 2.02 -16.11
N GLY A 5 21.43 1.02 -16.55
CA GLY A 5 20.23 0.47 -15.90
C GLY A 5 19.11 1.44 -15.49
N GLY A 6 18.22 1.76 -16.42
CA GLY A 6 16.92 2.35 -16.14
C GLY A 6 15.85 1.29 -15.84
N VAL A 7 15.03 1.58 -14.84
CA VAL A 7 13.83 0.87 -14.36
C VAL A 7 13.01 0.21 -15.49
N HIS A 8 12.99 -1.13 -15.53
CA HIS A 8 12.17 -1.91 -16.46
C HIS A 8 10.99 -2.56 -15.73
N GLY A 9 9.96 -1.78 -15.42
CA GLY A 9 8.59 -2.29 -15.26
C GLY A 9 7.80 -1.90 -16.51
N ASN A 10 7.14 -2.86 -17.17
CA ASN A 10 6.28 -2.53 -18.30
C ASN A 10 5.08 -1.69 -17.81
N ARG A 11 4.59 -0.74 -18.61
CA ARG A 11 3.40 0.07 -18.27
C ARG A 11 2.17 -0.79 -17.98
N SER A 12 2.06 -1.97 -18.59
CA SER A 12 1.02 -2.96 -18.28
C SER A 12 1.10 -3.44 -16.82
N ASP A 13 2.31 -3.67 -16.32
CA ASP A 13 2.53 -4.20 -14.97
C ASP A 13 2.21 -3.13 -13.93
N MET A 14 2.54 -1.86 -14.22
CA MET A 14 2.16 -0.73 -13.37
C MET A 14 0.64 -0.60 -13.22
N VAL A 15 -0.12 -0.70 -14.31
CA VAL A 15 -1.59 -0.66 -14.26
C VAL A 15 -2.14 -1.81 -13.42
N ALA A 16 -1.61 -3.03 -13.62
CA ALA A 16 -2.05 -4.20 -12.87
C ALA A 16 -1.72 -4.09 -11.37
N ILE A 17 -0.53 -3.60 -11.01
CA ILE A 17 -0.14 -3.36 -9.61
C ILE A 17 -1.02 -2.29 -8.97
N GLU A 18 -1.33 -1.20 -9.69
CA GLU A 18 -2.20 -0.15 -9.15
C GLU A 18 -3.63 -0.64 -8.96
N HIS A 19 -4.17 -1.42 -9.91
CA HIS A 19 -5.46 -2.08 -9.76
C HIS A 19 -5.49 -3.00 -8.53
N ALA A 20 -4.50 -3.88 -8.39
CA ALA A 20 -4.36 -4.76 -7.23
C ALA A 20 -4.26 -3.95 -5.91
N GLY A 21 -3.52 -2.85 -5.92
CA GLY A 21 -3.39 -1.95 -4.78
C GLY A 21 -4.68 -1.22 -4.42
N PHE A 22 -5.57 -1.01 -5.39
CA PHE A 22 -6.89 -0.45 -5.14
C PHE A 22 -7.82 -1.48 -4.51
N ALA A 23 -7.84 -2.70 -5.05
CA ALA A 23 -8.64 -3.81 -4.54
C ALA A 23 -8.26 -4.19 -3.09
N ALA A 24 -6.99 -4.05 -2.72
CA ALA A 24 -6.52 -4.40 -1.38
C ALA A 24 -6.90 -3.41 -0.26
N LEU A 25 -7.36 -2.20 -0.59
CA LEU A 25 -7.72 -1.16 0.38
C LEU A 25 -9.03 -0.48 -0.04
N PRO A 26 -10.15 -1.21 -0.10
CA PRO A 26 -11.39 -0.69 -0.67
C PRO A 26 -11.84 0.57 0.07
N PRO A 27 -12.10 1.69 -0.64
CA PRO A 27 -12.56 2.90 0.00
C PRO A 27 -14.04 2.78 0.37
N GLU A 28 -14.51 3.62 1.29
CA GLU A 28 -15.94 3.74 1.60
C GLU A 28 -16.73 4.20 0.37
N HIS A 29 -16.17 5.17 -0.36
CA HIS A 29 -16.74 5.70 -1.58
C HIS A 29 -15.67 5.88 -2.65
N SER A 30 -16.04 5.63 -3.91
CA SER A 30 -15.20 5.93 -5.06
C SER A 30 -16.02 6.52 -6.20
N ILE A 31 -15.39 7.42 -6.97
CA ILE A 31 -15.98 8.00 -8.17
C ILE A 31 -15.04 7.73 -9.35
N GLU A 32 -15.62 7.12 -10.37
CA GLU A 32 -15.03 6.90 -11.68
C GLU A 32 -15.05 8.22 -12.47
N ASP A 33 -13.89 8.79 -12.80
CA ASP A 33 -13.76 10.00 -13.63
C ASP A 33 -12.82 9.70 -14.80
N GLY A 34 -13.28 8.92 -15.79
CA GLY A 34 -12.47 8.51 -16.94
C GLY A 34 -11.16 7.81 -16.52
N PRO A 35 -9.96 8.32 -16.90
CA PRO A 35 -8.70 7.68 -16.55
C PRO A 35 -8.28 7.88 -15.08
N TRP A 36 -9.13 8.49 -14.25
CA TRP A 36 -8.90 8.72 -12.82
C TRP A 36 -9.97 8.04 -11.96
N VAL A 37 -9.60 7.69 -10.73
CA VAL A 37 -10.53 7.35 -9.65
C VAL A 37 -10.31 8.24 -8.46
N LEU A 38 -11.39 8.77 -7.90
CA LEU A 38 -11.38 9.60 -6.71
C LEU A 38 -11.85 8.72 -5.55
N ARG A 39 -10.98 8.52 -4.56
CA ARG A 39 -11.22 7.60 -3.44
C ARG A 39 -11.40 8.38 -2.14
N MET A 40 -12.40 7.99 -1.33
CA MET A 40 -12.72 8.57 -0.04
C MET A 40 -12.98 7.45 0.96
N ALA A 41 -12.20 7.42 2.04
CA ALA A 41 -12.20 6.37 3.05
C ALA A 41 -11.89 6.97 4.44
N GLY A 42 -12.76 7.90 4.86
CA GLY A 42 -12.71 8.52 6.20
C GLY A 42 -11.44 9.29 6.58
N GLY A 43 -10.54 9.57 5.64
CA GLY A 43 -9.31 10.34 5.87
C GLY A 43 -8.13 9.57 6.48
N LEU A 44 -8.25 8.26 6.75
CA LEU A 44 -7.26 7.50 7.52
C LEU A 44 -5.92 7.29 6.78
N ALA A 45 -5.98 6.94 5.50
CA ALA A 45 -4.79 6.67 4.67
C ALA A 45 -4.91 7.39 3.33
N LYS A 46 -3.90 8.19 2.96
CA LYS A 46 -3.89 8.97 1.71
C LYS A 46 -4.14 8.10 0.47
N ARG A 47 -3.66 6.85 0.46
CA ARG A 47 -3.86 5.90 -0.66
C ARG A 47 -5.33 5.60 -0.94
N ALA A 48 -6.15 5.52 0.11
CA ALA A 48 -7.60 5.31 0.01
C ALA A 48 -8.39 6.64 0.03
N ASN A 49 -7.72 7.79 0.11
CA ASN A 49 -8.29 9.13 0.25
C ASN A 49 -7.69 10.12 -0.78
N SER A 50 -7.41 9.67 -2.00
CA SER A 50 -6.80 10.50 -3.04
C SER A 50 -7.37 10.23 -4.44
N ALA A 51 -7.21 11.20 -5.34
CA ALA A 51 -7.42 11.03 -6.76
C ALA A 51 -6.21 10.30 -7.34
N ASN A 52 -6.47 9.23 -8.08
CA ASN A 52 -5.44 8.32 -8.58
C ASN A 52 -5.58 8.14 -10.10
N PRO A 53 -4.48 8.29 -10.88
CA PRO A 53 -4.47 7.91 -12.28
C PRO A 53 -4.52 6.38 -12.40
N ARG A 54 -5.21 5.88 -13.42
CA ARG A 54 -5.48 4.44 -13.60
C ARG A 54 -5.08 3.89 -14.96
N ALA A 55 -4.86 4.78 -15.91
CA ALA A 55 -4.46 4.45 -17.26
C ALA A 55 -3.20 5.23 -17.61
N PRO A 56 -2.31 4.69 -18.46
CA PRO A 56 -1.12 5.42 -18.90
C PRO A 56 -1.48 6.72 -19.60
N GLY A 57 -0.81 7.82 -19.23
CA GLY A 57 -1.08 9.14 -19.81
C GLY A 57 -2.41 9.74 -19.34
N ALA A 58 -2.89 9.39 -18.15
CA ALA A 58 -4.08 9.95 -17.54
C ALA A 58 -3.97 11.47 -17.43
N ALA A 59 -4.60 12.18 -18.37
CA ALA A 59 -4.53 13.63 -18.47
C ALA A 59 -5.10 14.29 -17.21
N LEU A 60 -4.38 15.28 -16.68
CA LEU A 60 -4.85 16.20 -15.65
C LEU A 60 -4.81 17.62 -16.20
N ASP A 61 -5.96 18.12 -16.61
CA ASP A 61 -6.17 19.51 -17.02
C ASP A 61 -6.84 20.31 -15.89
N ALA A 62 -6.97 21.62 -16.10
CA ALA A 62 -7.56 22.54 -15.12
C ALA A 62 -9.03 22.17 -14.79
N ASP A 63 -9.82 21.74 -15.77
CA ASP A 63 -11.22 21.39 -15.57
C ASP A 63 -11.37 20.13 -14.72
N ARG A 64 -10.56 19.11 -14.98
CA ARG A 64 -10.51 17.89 -14.16
C ARG A 64 -10.03 18.19 -12.76
N LEU A 65 -9.00 19.02 -12.60
CA LEU A 65 -8.52 19.42 -11.27
C LEU A 65 -9.63 20.16 -10.49
N ASN A 66 -10.37 21.06 -11.13
CA ASN A 66 -11.51 21.74 -10.52
C ASN A 66 -12.63 20.75 -10.09
N ARG A 67 -12.88 19.69 -10.87
CA ARG A 67 -13.81 18.62 -10.49
C ARG A 67 -13.32 17.83 -9.28
N ILE A 68 -12.05 17.42 -9.28
CA ILE A 68 -11.42 16.74 -8.15
C ILE A 68 -11.55 17.60 -6.89
N GLU A 69 -11.18 18.87 -6.95
CA GLU A 69 -11.30 19.81 -5.83
C GLU A 69 -12.73 19.92 -5.30
N THR A 70 -13.72 19.97 -6.20
CA THR A 70 -15.13 20.05 -5.82
C THR A 70 -15.61 18.79 -5.11
N VAL A 71 -15.25 17.61 -5.61
CA VAL A 71 -15.60 16.33 -4.98
C VAL A 71 -15.02 16.22 -3.57
N TYR A 72 -13.71 16.47 -3.41
CA TYR A 72 -13.07 16.38 -2.11
C TYR A 72 -13.61 17.41 -1.13
N ARG A 73 -13.90 18.64 -1.60
CA ARG A 73 -14.53 19.69 -0.80
C ARG A 73 -15.91 19.28 -0.29
N HIS A 74 -16.78 18.75 -1.16
CA HIS A 74 -18.10 18.27 -0.75
C HIS A 74 -18.03 17.11 0.25
N ALA A 75 -16.99 16.27 0.14
CA ALA A 75 -16.73 15.19 1.09
C ALA A 75 -16.06 15.66 2.41
N GLY A 76 -15.72 16.95 2.55
CA GLY A 76 -15.10 17.51 3.75
C GLY A 76 -13.61 17.17 3.91
N PHE A 77 -12.92 16.81 2.82
CA PHE A 77 -11.51 16.46 2.84
C PHE A 77 -10.68 17.44 1.99
N PRO A 78 -9.40 17.66 2.32
CA PRO A 78 -8.49 18.35 1.40
C PRO A 78 -8.35 17.53 0.10
N PRO A 79 -8.26 18.19 -1.07
CA PRO A 79 -7.98 17.47 -2.31
C PRO A 79 -6.55 16.91 -2.25
N ILE A 80 -6.44 15.59 -2.42
CA ILE A 80 -5.17 14.89 -2.49
C ILE A 80 -5.08 14.22 -3.85
N VAL A 81 -4.01 14.48 -4.60
CA VAL A 81 -3.73 13.84 -5.87
C VAL A 81 -2.48 12.98 -5.74
N ARG A 82 -2.58 11.70 -6.10
CA ARG A 82 -1.40 10.81 -6.15
C ARG A 82 -0.80 10.87 -7.55
N VAL A 83 0.45 11.31 -7.63
CA VAL A 83 1.19 11.46 -8.89
C VAL A 83 2.06 10.22 -9.10
N THR A 84 1.58 9.30 -9.95
CA THR A 84 2.32 8.12 -10.41
C THR A 84 2.74 8.30 -11.88
N PRO A 85 3.62 7.45 -12.44
CA PRO A 85 3.96 7.52 -13.87
C PRO A 85 2.81 7.21 -14.83
N LEU A 86 1.62 6.85 -14.32
CA LEU A 86 0.39 6.77 -15.12
C LEU A 86 -0.21 8.16 -15.41
N ALA A 87 0.06 9.18 -14.59
CA ALA A 87 -0.41 10.54 -14.86
C ALA A 87 0.27 11.14 -16.10
N SER A 88 -0.36 12.12 -16.73
CA SER A 88 0.29 12.90 -17.78
C SER A 88 1.53 13.64 -17.24
N PRO A 89 2.61 13.81 -18.04
CA PRO A 89 3.85 14.45 -17.59
C PRO A 89 3.66 15.87 -17.00
N GLU A 90 2.62 16.58 -17.45
CA GLU A 90 2.30 17.95 -17.05
C GLU A 90 1.53 18.03 -15.72
N ALA A 91 1.03 16.90 -15.21
CA ALA A 91 0.14 16.87 -14.03
C ALA A 91 0.81 17.47 -12.80
N ASP A 92 2.08 17.14 -12.56
CA ASP A 92 2.82 17.59 -11.38
C ASP A 92 3.05 19.11 -11.39
N ALA A 93 3.42 19.66 -12.56
CA ALA A 93 3.60 21.09 -12.77
C ALA A 93 2.28 21.87 -12.61
N LEU A 94 1.16 21.33 -13.11
CA LEU A 94 -0.15 21.93 -12.91
C LEU A 94 -0.53 21.99 -11.42
N LEU A 95 -0.30 20.89 -10.68
CA LEU A 95 -0.58 20.83 -9.25
C LEU A 95 0.27 21.83 -8.46
N GLU A 96 1.56 21.94 -8.79
CA GLU A 96 2.46 22.94 -8.21
C GLU A 96 1.99 24.37 -8.47
N ALA A 97 1.66 24.70 -9.72
CA ALA A 97 1.14 26.01 -10.10
C ALA A 97 -0.18 26.36 -9.38
N ARG A 98 -0.97 25.35 -9.00
CA ARG A 98 -2.20 25.49 -8.21
C ARG A 98 -1.97 25.53 -6.70
N GLY A 99 -0.71 25.50 -6.23
CA GLY A 99 -0.34 25.60 -4.83
C GLY A 99 -0.37 24.28 -4.05
N TYR A 100 -0.38 23.13 -4.73
CA TYR A 100 -0.33 21.84 -4.07
C TYR A 100 1.08 21.53 -3.56
N ARG A 101 1.18 21.06 -2.32
CA ARG A 101 2.45 20.68 -1.69
C ARG A 101 2.74 19.20 -1.86
N ILE A 102 4.00 18.87 -2.14
CA ILE A 102 4.47 17.48 -2.19
C ILE A 102 4.50 16.89 -0.77
N THR A 103 4.07 15.65 -0.62
CA THR A 103 4.19 14.85 0.61
C THR A 103 4.39 13.38 0.28
N ASP A 104 5.02 12.65 1.21
CA ASP A 104 5.12 11.19 1.28
C ASP A 104 5.57 10.53 -0.03
N ARG A 105 6.80 10.87 -0.46
CA ARG A 105 7.44 10.16 -1.56
C ARG A 105 7.53 8.67 -1.21
N SER A 106 7.04 7.83 -2.11
CA SER A 106 6.92 6.39 -1.90
C SER A 106 7.48 5.63 -3.08
N LEU A 107 8.06 4.46 -2.80
CA LEU A 107 8.54 3.52 -3.79
C LEU A 107 7.59 2.33 -3.84
N VAL A 108 7.23 1.93 -5.05
CA VAL A 108 6.60 0.63 -5.32
C VAL A 108 7.71 -0.34 -5.65
N MET A 109 7.77 -1.44 -4.91
CA MET A 109 8.77 -2.48 -5.12
C MET A 109 8.10 -3.80 -5.46
N THR A 110 8.73 -4.60 -6.31
CA THR A 110 8.22 -5.91 -6.73
C THR A 110 9.28 -7.00 -6.56
N ALA A 111 8.82 -8.23 -6.35
CA ALA A 111 9.65 -9.43 -6.35
C ALA A 111 8.90 -10.58 -7.03
N GLN A 112 9.50 -11.19 -8.05
CA GLN A 112 8.99 -12.43 -8.63
C GLN A 112 9.20 -13.56 -7.61
N LEU A 113 8.14 -14.24 -7.19
CA LEU A 113 8.27 -15.29 -6.18
C LEU A 113 8.64 -16.62 -6.82
N ALA A 114 9.86 -17.08 -6.53
CA ALA A 114 10.23 -18.47 -6.75
C ALA A 114 9.61 -19.37 -5.66
N PRO A 115 9.45 -20.68 -5.93
CA PRO A 115 9.17 -21.66 -4.89
C PRO A 115 10.17 -21.53 -3.74
N GLY A 116 9.68 -21.64 -2.50
CA GLY A 116 10.49 -21.42 -1.31
C GLY A 116 9.95 -22.20 -0.12
N GLY A 117 10.83 -22.43 0.86
CA GLY A 117 10.48 -23.08 2.12
C GLY A 117 9.71 -22.15 3.07
N PRO A 118 9.29 -22.68 4.22
CA PRO A 118 8.61 -21.91 5.26
C PRO A 118 9.52 -20.81 5.84
N ALA A 119 8.89 -19.77 6.38
CA ALA A 119 9.59 -18.70 7.08
C ALA A 119 10.33 -19.24 8.30
N VAL A 120 11.58 -18.80 8.49
CA VAL A 120 12.33 -19.07 9.73
C VAL A 120 11.97 -17.99 10.74
N LEU A 121 11.43 -18.41 11.89
CA LEU A 121 11.06 -17.50 12.98
C LEU A 121 12.21 -17.36 13.98
N PRO A 122 12.38 -16.17 14.60
CA PRO A 122 13.23 -16.02 15.77
C PRO A 122 12.77 -16.91 16.94
N ASP A 123 13.71 -17.29 17.81
CA ASP A 123 13.41 -18.11 18.99
C ASP A 123 12.33 -17.48 19.88
N GLY A 124 11.42 -18.32 20.37
CA GLY A 124 10.32 -17.91 21.24
C GLY A 124 9.19 -17.15 20.54
N ILE A 125 9.24 -17.00 19.21
CA ILE A 125 8.20 -16.35 18.42
C ILE A 125 7.34 -17.39 17.71
N THR A 126 6.02 -17.20 17.79
CA THR A 126 5.02 -17.97 17.04
C THR A 126 4.38 -17.09 15.97
N VAL A 127 3.88 -17.70 14.90
CA VAL A 127 3.16 -17.03 13.82
C VAL A 127 1.78 -17.64 13.64
N SER A 128 0.75 -16.81 13.53
CA SER A 128 -0.55 -17.19 12.97
C SER A 128 -0.71 -16.59 11.58
N ILE A 129 -1.37 -17.35 10.70
CA ILE A 129 -1.72 -16.96 9.33
C ILE A 129 -3.19 -17.25 9.16
N ASP A 130 -4.01 -16.20 9.27
CA ASP A 130 -5.46 -16.32 9.29
C ASP A 130 -6.04 -15.80 7.97
N THR A 131 -6.92 -16.56 7.30
CA THR A 131 -7.62 -16.12 6.07
C THR A 131 -8.88 -15.29 6.37
N THR A 132 -9.04 -14.91 7.64
CA THR A 132 -9.91 -13.86 8.13
C THR A 132 -9.03 -12.87 8.89
N ILE A 133 -9.53 -11.66 9.16
CA ILE A 133 -8.79 -10.65 9.93
C ILE A 133 -9.36 -10.66 11.36
N PRO A 134 -8.68 -11.30 12.34
CA PRO A 134 -9.24 -11.49 13.67
C PRO A 134 -9.17 -10.20 14.51
N GLU A 135 -10.04 -10.06 15.51
CA GLU A 135 -10.08 -8.87 16.37
C GLU A 135 -8.72 -8.49 16.98
N PRO A 136 -7.91 -9.43 17.51
CA PRO A 136 -6.60 -9.08 18.06
C PRO A 136 -5.61 -8.50 17.03
N TRP A 137 -5.82 -8.75 15.74
CA TRP A 137 -5.04 -8.15 14.66
C TRP A 137 -5.46 -6.68 14.45
N HIS A 138 -6.77 -6.41 14.46
CA HIS A 138 -7.31 -5.04 14.43
C HIS A 138 -6.84 -4.21 15.63
N ASP A 139 -6.88 -4.78 16.83
CA ASP A 139 -6.40 -4.13 18.05
C ASP A 139 -4.91 -3.81 17.97
N ALA A 140 -4.09 -4.77 17.51
CA ALA A 140 -2.66 -4.56 17.32
C ALA A 140 -2.36 -3.45 16.30
N PHE A 141 -3.09 -3.43 15.16
CA PHE A 141 -2.96 -2.37 14.17
C PHE A 141 -3.32 -1.01 14.78
N ALA A 142 -4.45 -0.93 15.49
CA ALA A 142 -4.90 0.29 16.14
C ALA A 142 -3.90 0.80 17.18
N GLN A 143 -3.29 -0.10 17.96
CA GLN A 143 -2.26 0.23 18.93
C GLN A 143 -0.97 0.72 18.25
N PHE A 144 -0.50 0.03 17.20
CA PHE A 144 0.75 0.38 16.52
C PHE A 144 0.68 1.69 15.75
N ASP A 145 -0.48 1.99 15.14
CA ASP A 145 -0.71 3.22 14.38
C ASP A 145 -1.35 4.33 15.23
N GLY A 146 -1.63 4.08 16.52
CA GLY A 146 -2.16 5.08 17.46
C GLY A 146 -3.57 5.57 17.10
N LEU A 147 -4.42 4.68 16.60
CA LEU A 147 -5.75 5.04 16.12
C LEU A 147 -6.71 5.35 17.27
N ASP A 148 -7.53 6.39 17.11
CA ASP A 148 -8.66 6.69 17.98
C ASP A 148 -9.88 5.80 17.63
N ALA A 149 -11.01 6.00 18.33
CA ALA A 149 -12.22 5.20 18.11
C ALA A 149 -12.77 5.33 16.68
N ARG A 150 -12.70 6.53 16.08
CA ARG A 150 -13.15 6.77 14.72
C ARG A 150 -12.23 6.08 13.72
N GLY A 151 -10.92 6.21 13.86
CA GLY A 151 -9.92 5.56 13.03
C GLY A 151 -10.04 4.04 13.08
N ARG A 152 -10.29 3.46 14.27
CA ARG A 152 -10.60 2.04 14.44
C ARG A 152 -11.81 1.61 13.62
N ALA A 153 -12.93 2.32 13.75
CA ALA A 153 -14.16 2.02 13.00
C ALA A 153 -13.96 2.13 11.48
N THR A 154 -13.31 3.21 11.01
CA THR A 154 -13.01 3.39 9.58
C THR A 154 -12.10 2.28 9.05
N ARG A 155 -11.05 1.91 9.79
CA ARG A 155 -10.14 0.84 9.37
C ARG A 155 -10.84 -0.51 9.33
N ARG A 156 -11.70 -0.79 10.31
CA ARG A 156 -12.48 -2.01 10.39
C ARG A 156 -13.42 -2.12 9.19
N ALA A 157 -14.23 -1.10 8.91
CA ALA A 157 -15.13 -1.08 7.75
C ALA A 157 -14.38 -1.29 6.42
N MET A 158 -13.20 -0.68 6.26
CA MET A 158 -12.36 -0.89 5.08
C MET A 158 -11.91 -2.34 4.92
N LEU A 159 -11.54 -3.01 6.00
CA LEU A 159 -11.08 -4.41 5.94
C LEU A 159 -12.24 -5.40 5.87
N ASP A 160 -13.40 -5.09 6.45
CA ASP A 160 -14.62 -5.89 6.29
C ASP A 160 -15.14 -5.86 4.84
N ALA A 161 -14.90 -4.77 4.11
CA ALA A 161 -15.24 -4.64 2.69
C ALA A 161 -14.23 -5.32 1.74
N LEU A 162 -13.13 -5.90 2.26
CA LEU A 162 -12.13 -6.57 1.43
C LEU A 162 -12.68 -7.89 0.88
N ASP A 163 -12.88 -7.95 -0.43
CA ASP A 163 -13.45 -9.09 -1.16
C ASP A 163 -12.38 -9.94 -1.87
N ARG A 164 -11.10 -9.70 -1.59
CA ARG A 164 -9.97 -10.42 -2.18
C ARG A 164 -9.41 -11.48 -1.24
N PRO A 165 -8.87 -12.60 -1.76
CA PRO A 165 -8.13 -13.55 -0.94
C PRO A 165 -7.02 -12.83 -0.18
N HIS A 166 -6.93 -13.09 1.12
CA HIS A 166 -5.97 -12.42 1.99
C HIS A 166 -5.51 -13.32 3.14
N ALA A 167 -4.42 -12.91 3.78
CA ALA A 167 -3.95 -13.48 5.02
C ALA A 167 -3.49 -12.40 6.00
N ALA A 168 -4.07 -12.41 7.19
CA ALA A 168 -3.60 -11.64 8.34
C ALA A 168 -2.49 -12.43 9.05
N ILE A 169 -1.30 -11.84 9.12
CA ILE A 169 -0.15 -12.40 9.83
C ILE A 169 -0.09 -11.78 11.22
N THR A 170 0.04 -12.61 12.25
CA THR A 170 0.30 -12.15 13.63
C THR A 170 1.50 -12.88 14.22
N LEU A 171 2.51 -12.15 14.67
CA LEU A 171 3.61 -12.68 15.46
C LEU A 171 3.35 -12.48 16.95
N ARG A 172 3.54 -13.53 17.75
CA ARG A 172 3.36 -13.50 19.20
C ARG A 172 4.55 -14.07 19.95
N GLU A 173 4.80 -13.58 21.16
CA GLU A 173 5.63 -14.28 22.13
C GLU A 173 4.89 -15.48 22.75
N ALA A 174 5.61 -16.30 23.51
CA ALA A 174 5.07 -17.46 24.21
C ALA A 174 3.94 -17.11 25.21
N ASP A 175 3.91 -15.89 25.73
CA ASP A 175 2.86 -15.39 26.62
C ASP A 175 1.61 -14.85 25.87
N GLY A 176 1.63 -14.87 24.54
CA GLY A 176 0.54 -14.42 23.67
C GLY A 176 0.63 -12.96 23.23
N THR A 177 1.60 -12.18 23.72
CA THR A 177 1.78 -10.77 23.37
C THR A 177 2.02 -10.58 21.88
N THR A 178 1.18 -9.79 21.20
CA THR A 178 1.37 -9.46 19.77
C THR A 178 2.57 -8.54 19.58
N LEU A 179 3.58 -9.00 18.84
CA LEU A 179 4.79 -8.23 18.56
C LEU A 179 4.83 -7.63 17.16
N GLY A 180 4.11 -8.23 16.21
CA GLY A 180 4.13 -7.77 14.83
C GLY A 180 2.95 -8.30 14.03
N ILE A 181 2.56 -7.53 13.03
CA ILE A 181 1.46 -7.85 12.14
C ILE A 181 1.82 -7.53 10.69
N GLY A 182 1.12 -8.16 9.76
CA GLY A 182 1.11 -7.83 8.34
C GLY A 182 -0.17 -8.33 7.68
N LEU A 183 -0.47 -7.80 6.50
CA LEU A 183 -1.62 -8.21 5.69
C LEU A 183 -1.14 -8.48 4.26
N ALA A 184 -1.32 -9.72 3.80
CA ALA A 184 -1.10 -10.09 2.41
C ALA A 184 -2.45 -10.15 1.67
N VAL A 185 -2.53 -9.59 0.46
CA VAL A 185 -3.77 -9.58 -0.35
C VAL A 185 -3.46 -9.96 -1.79
N ALA A 186 -4.17 -10.95 -2.33
CA ALA A 186 -3.98 -11.42 -3.70
C ALA A 186 -5.03 -10.84 -4.67
N ASP A 187 -4.57 -10.39 -5.83
CA ASP A 187 -5.40 -9.95 -6.96
C ASP A 187 -4.75 -10.43 -8.27
N GLY A 188 -5.33 -11.48 -8.86
CA GLY A 188 -4.77 -12.11 -10.06
C GLY A 188 -3.34 -12.64 -9.84
N ALA A 189 -2.39 -12.16 -10.64
CA ALA A 189 -0.98 -12.57 -10.56
C ALA A 189 -0.17 -11.82 -9.48
N TYR A 190 -0.79 -10.89 -8.74
CA TYR A 190 -0.10 -10.02 -7.81
C TYR A 190 -0.52 -10.28 -6.37
N VAL A 191 0.44 -10.24 -5.44
CA VAL A 191 0.18 -10.28 -4.00
C VAL A 191 0.78 -9.04 -3.34
N GLY A 192 -0.08 -8.17 -2.81
CA GLY A 192 0.33 -6.97 -2.11
C GLY A 192 0.66 -7.24 -0.65
N LEU A 193 1.78 -6.71 -0.18
CA LEU A 193 2.20 -6.76 1.22
C LEU A 193 1.92 -5.42 1.90
N PHE A 194 1.01 -5.43 2.87
CA PHE A 194 0.52 -4.26 3.58
C PHE A 194 0.76 -4.38 5.08
N ASP A 195 0.67 -3.24 5.76
CA ASP A 195 0.61 -3.14 7.23
C ASP A 195 1.70 -3.90 7.99
N VAL A 196 2.90 -3.98 7.43
CA VAL A 196 4.06 -4.50 8.15
C VAL A 196 4.34 -3.58 9.33
N ARG A 197 4.01 -4.05 10.52
CA ARG A 197 4.21 -3.33 11.78
C ARG A 197 4.88 -4.23 12.80
N VAL A 198 5.74 -3.62 13.60
CA VAL A 198 6.43 -4.26 14.73
C VAL A 198 6.35 -3.31 15.91
N ALA A 199 5.95 -3.86 17.06
CA ALA A 199 5.92 -3.18 18.35
C ALA A 199 7.26 -2.47 18.60
N SER A 200 7.22 -1.20 19.00
CA SER A 200 8.42 -0.37 19.16
C SER A 200 9.47 -1.01 20.08
N ALA A 201 9.02 -1.61 21.20
CA ALA A 201 9.86 -2.31 22.17
C ALA A 201 10.50 -3.61 21.64
N ALA A 202 10.00 -4.17 20.54
CA ALA A 202 10.48 -5.43 19.97
C ALA A 202 11.27 -5.26 18.66
N ARG A 203 11.55 -4.03 18.24
CA ARG A 203 12.34 -3.74 17.03
C ARG A 203 13.79 -4.22 17.19
N GLY A 204 14.47 -4.45 16.07
CA GLY A 204 15.85 -4.96 16.05
C GLY A 204 15.98 -6.47 16.27
N ARG A 205 14.89 -7.18 16.58
CA ARG A 205 14.86 -8.65 16.79
C ARG A 205 14.57 -9.48 15.52
N GLY A 206 14.68 -8.87 14.33
CA GLY A 206 14.36 -9.55 13.06
C GLY A 206 12.86 -9.76 12.78
N LEU A 207 11.96 -9.23 13.61
CA LEU A 207 10.50 -9.47 13.47
C LEU A 207 9.89 -8.92 12.19
N GLY A 208 10.38 -7.80 11.66
CA GLY A 208 9.92 -7.26 10.38
C GLY A 208 10.17 -8.22 9.21
N ARG A 209 11.33 -8.91 9.25
CA ARG A 209 11.66 -10.00 8.34
C ARG A 209 10.72 -11.18 8.55
N ALA A 210 10.52 -11.63 9.79
CA ALA A 210 9.63 -12.75 10.08
C ALA A 210 8.18 -12.52 9.58
N VAL A 211 7.62 -11.32 9.80
CA VAL A 211 6.30 -10.95 9.24
C VAL A 211 6.32 -11.03 7.71
N THR A 212 7.34 -10.43 7.08
CA THR A 212 7.43 -10.36 5.63
C THR A 212 7.60 -11.76 5.01
N ASP A 213 8.45 -12.60 5.59
CA ASP A 213 8.67 -13.98 5.15
C ASP A 213 7.40 -14.83 5.30
N ALA A 214 6.62 -14.64 6.38
CA ALA A 214 5.33 -15.31 6.55
C ALA A 214 4.31 -14.90 5.48
N MET A 215 4.22 -13.59 5.18
CA MET A 215 3.37 -13.11 4.08
C MET A 215 3.84 -13.65 2.72
N LEU A 216 5.14 -13.69 2.46
CA LEU A 216 5.71 -14.27 1.24
C LEU A 216 5.45 -15.79 1.15
N GLY A 217 5.47 -16.48 2.29
CA GLY A 217 5.08 -17.89 2.39
C GLY A 217 3.64 -18.10 1.92
N TRP A 218 2.70 -17.31 2.44
CA TRP A 218 1.31 -17.33 1.99
C TRP A 218 1.15 -16.90 0.52
N ALA A 219 1.85 -15.84 0.09
CA ALA A 219 1.79 -15.36 -1.29
C ALA A 219 2.14 -16.47 -2.30
N ARG A 220 3.17 -17.28 -2.01
CA ARG A 220 3.55 -18.41 -2.88
C ARG A 220 2.45 -19.45 -3.05
N THR A 221 1.56 -19.62 -2.07
CA THR A 221 0.43 -20.56 -2.19
C THR A 221 -0.69 -20.05 -3.09
N GLN A 222 -0.68 -18.76 -3.44
CA GLN A 222 -1.64 -18.15 -4.36
C GLN A 222 -1.27 -18.38 -5.84
N GLY A 223 -0.03 -18.80 -6.12
CA GLY A 223 0.40 -19.17 -7.47
C GLY A 223 -0.11 -20.55 -7.88
N THR A 224 -0.21 -20.77 -9.20
CA THR A 224 -0.52 -22.08 -9.78
C THR A 224 0.72 -22.68 -10.46
N ALA A 225 0.72 -23.99 -10.69
CA ALA A 225 1.82 -24.64 -11.40
C ALA A 225 1.99 -24.01 -12.80
N GLY A 226 3.09 -23.27 -13.00
CA GLY A 226 3.41 -22.58 -14.26
C GLY A 226 3.18 -21.06 -14.26
N THR A 227 2.47 -20.51 -13.27
CA THR A 227 2.21 -19.06 -13.16
C THR A 227 2.67 -18.54 -11.79
N PRO A 228 3.95 -18.17 -11.65
CA PRO A 228 4.45 -17.57 -10.42
C PRO A 228 3.75 -16.23 -10.15
N VAL A 229 3.50 -15.96 -8.87
CA VAL A 229 2.97 -14.65 -8.44
C VAL A 229 4.09 -13.63 -8.26
N THR A 230 3.74 -12.37 -8.46
CA THR A 230 4.60 -11.22 -8.18
C THR A 230 4.16 -10.59 -6.87
N ALA A 231 5.03 -10.62 -5.85
CA ALA A 231 4.80 -9.83 -4.66
C ALA A 231 5.07 -8.36 -4.95
N TYR A 232 4.26 -7.46 -4.42
CA TYR A 232 4.52 -6.03 -4.46
C TYR A 232 4.27 -5.39 -3.10
N LEU A 233 4.90 -4.24 -2.89
CA LEU A 233 4.69 -3.40 -1.71
C LEU A 233 4.89 -1.94 -2.06
N GLN A 234 4.41 -1.07 -1.18
CA GLN A 234 4.56 0.36 -1.30
C GLN A 234 5.10 0.90 0.02
N VAL A 235 6.27 1.54 -0.02
CA VAL A 235 7.04 1.96 1.15
C VAL A 235 7.49 3.41 1.01
N SER A 236 7.49 4.18 2.10
CA SER A 236 8.05 5.54 2.09
C SER A 236 9.53 5.49 1.69
N ALA A 237 9.95 6.42 0.84
CA ALA A 237 11.33 6.51 0.35
C ALA A 237 12.32 6.85 1.48
N GLU A 238 11.82 7.39 2.59
CA GLU A 238 12.57 7.77 3.79
C GLU A 238 12.70 6.60 4.78
N ASN A 239 11.96 5.50 4.60
CA ASN A 239 12.01 4.33 5.48
C ASN A 239 13.18 3.41 5.15
N VAL A 240 14.39 3.89 5.43
CA VAL A 240 15.66 3.16 5.18
C VAL A 240 15.68 1.74 5.76
N PRO A 241 15.23 1.48 7.01
CA PRO A 241 15.21 0.12 7.55
C PRO A 241 14.33 -0.84 6.75
N ALA A 242 13.11 -0.41 6.37
CA ALA A 242 12.21 -1.24 5.58
C ALA A 242 12.75 -1.46 4.15
N LEU A 243 13.30 -0.42 3.52
CA LEU A 243 13.94 -0.55 2.21
C LEU A 243 15.10 -1.53 2.22
N SER A 244 15.95 -1.50 3.24
CA SER A 244 17.04 -2.47 3.42
C SER A 244 16.50 -3.90 3.56
N LEU A 245 15.44 -4.08 4.36
CA LEU A 245 14.77 -5.37 4.51
C LEU A 245 14.25 -5.88 3.16
N TYR A 246 13.45 -5.09 2.45
CA TYR A 246 12.82 -5.53 1.21
C TYR A 246 13.85 -5.86 0.12
N ARG A 247 14.90 -5.04 -0.02
CA ARG A 247 16.02 -5.35 -0.94
C ARG A 247 16.71 -6.67 -0.59
N SER A 248 16.93 -6.94 0.70
CA SER A 248 17.50 -8.21 1.17
C SER A 248 16.55 -9.42 1.01
N LEU A 249 15.30 -9.19 0.60
CA LEU A 249 14.32 -10.21 0.24
C LEU A 249 14.12 -10.33 -1.28
N GLY A 250 14.95 -9.64 -2.07
CA GLY A 250 14.89 -9.69 -3.54
C GLY A 250 13.89 -8.71 -4.16
N PHE A 251 13.29 -7.81 -3.38
CA PHE A 251 12.47 -6.74 -3.96
C PHE A 251 13.34 -5.71 -4.68
N VAL A 252 12.90 -5.32 -5.88
CA VAL A 252 13.50 -4.26 -6.68
C VAL A 252 12.50 -3.12 -6.87
N GLU A 253 12.97 -1.89 -7.07
CA GLU A 253 12.10 -0.75 -7.35
C GLU A 253 11.44 -0.91 -8.73
N ALA A 254 10.12 -0.81 -8.77
CA ALA A 254 9.32 -0.84 -10.00
C ALA A 254 8.99 0.58 -10.48
N TYR A 255 8.60 1.47 -9.57
CA TYR A 255 8.39 2.89 -9.83
C TYR A 255 8.24 3.66 -8.52
N ALA A 256 8.28 4.99 -8.59
CA ALA A 256 8.01 5.88 -7.47
C ALA A 256 6.73 6.69 -7.71
N TYR A 257 6.10 7.12 -6.62
CA TYR A 257 5.03 8.11 -6.65
C TYR A 257 5.17 9.07 -5.46
N HIS A 258 4.45 10.18 -5.52
CA HIS A 258 4.28 11.07 -4.37
C HIS A 258 2.84 11.58 -4.34
N TYR A 259 2.44 12.22 -3.24
CA TYR A 259 1.16 12.91 -3.18
C TYR A 259 1.36 14.41 -3.28
N ARG A 260 0.40 15.08 -3.92
CA ARG A 260 0.22 16.52 -3.93
C ARG A 260 -1.03 16.81 -3.10
N VAL A 261 -0.88 17.56 -2.02
CA VAL A 261 -2.00 17.97 -1.15
C VAL A 261 -2.31 19.43 -1.44
N GLY A 262 -3.55 19.68 -1.85
CA GLY A 262 -4.00 21.04 -2.15
C GLY A 262 -4.03 21.92 -0.91
N PRO A 263 -4.09 23.24 -1.10
CA PRO A 263 -4.22 24.16 0.01
C PRO A 263 -5.46 23.82 0.86
N ALA A 264 -5.30 23.82 2.18
CA ALA A 264 -6.44 23.85 3.07
C ALA A 264 -7.19 25.16 2.80
N GLN A 265 -8.44 25.08 2.35
CA GLN A 265 -9.23 26.29 2.18
C GLN A 265 -9.71 26.78 3.56
N PRO A 266 -9.68 28.10 3.80
CA PRO A 266 -10.33 28.66 4.98
C PRO A 266 -11.82 28.29 4.95
N ALA A 267 -12.37 28.07 6.15
CA ALA A 267 -13.78 27.77 6.37
C ALA A 267 -14.71 28.86 5.83
#